data_AF-A0A3D1H2L0-F1
#
_entry.id   AF-A0A3D1H2L0-F1
#
_cell.length_a   1.000
_cell.length_b   1.000
_cell.length_c   1.000
_cell.angle_alpha   90.00
_cell.angle_beta   90.00
_cell.angle_gamma   90.00
#
_symmetry.space_group_name_H-M   'P 1'
#
loop_
_entity.id
_entity.type
_entity.pdbx_description
1 polymer ?
#
loop_
_entity_poly.entity_id
_entity_poly.type
_entity_poly.pdbx_seq_one_letter_code
_entity_poly.pdbx_strand_id
1 'polypeptide(L)'
;MKKTILTLVMGAAVLASYGQTPDDDIMNYRRSSLYSLMVNHTDQQFASEIKEAFLQIPIPDKFNNHDLSVKVLNLDKKLEGANSNKENPVITEFLNNNKVASRLVARWFNRDSYTGDCDMETVKERGLYNATEFDKQLARHSARGMAMLQDAGEDLIGNTFVVVNDIRYIDKSKGSKVVGSIFKVLGQVAAAYTGSDSYKSIGDNLGDIAESLKGFSVKINTFLYRLDWNPEQAKLFYQDQYGVDADVVKKENFERARSNYRLKYIGKVESKGGTTSFMGIKEDEPIMMVRKACQRAIDENVVDLQRSYEEFRTKTPLLSAEPLTAYIGMKEGVNAKSKYEVLEVVEMEDGSHKYNKVGEIQPIVGQIWDNRFMAAEEGAVGGNLSYTTFKAISGKNFAKGMLIREITK
;
A
#
# COMPACT_ATOMS: atom_id res chain seq x y z
N MET A 1 -20.52 -66.34 -2.86
CA MET A 1 -20.92 -65.04 -2.26
C MET A 1 -19.70 -64.44 -1.57
N LYS A 2 -18.96 -63.56 -2.26
CA LYS A 2 -17.72 -62.95 -1.78
C LYS A 2 -18.06 -61.63 -1.08
N LYS A 3 -17.67 -61.49 0.18
CA LYS A 3 -17.83 -60.26 0.98
C LYS A 3 -16.75 -59.27 0.56
N THR A 4 -17.15 -58.15 -0.04
CA THR A 4 -16.31 -56.99 -0.33
C THR A 4 -16.07 -56.22 0.96
N ILE A 5 -14.81 -56.13 1.38
CA ILE A 5 -14.35 -55.24 2.46
C ILE A 5 -14.12 -53.87 1.83
N LEU A 6 -14.90 -52.88 2.26
CA LEU A 6 -14.74 -51.48 1.91
C LEU A 6 -13.80 -50.83 2.93
N THR A 7 -12.53 -50.65 2.57
CA THR A 7 -11.55 -49.95 3.41
C THR A 7 -11.75 -48.45 3.24
N LEU A 8 -12.23 -47.80 4.30
CA LEU A 8 -12.38 -46.35 4.40
C LEU A 8 -10.99 -45.71 4.60
N VAL A 9 -10.43 -45.12 3.53
CA VAL A 9 -9.20 -44.33 3.63
C VAL A 9 -9.57 -42.95 4.19
N MET A 10 -9.32 -42.76 5.48
CA MET A 10 -9.45 -41.47 6.16
C MET A 10 -8.24 -40.61 5.77
N GLY A 11 -8.42 -39.72 4.79
CA GLY A 11 -7.40 -38.75 4.39
C GLY A 11 -7.16 -37.74 5.49
N ALA A 12 -5.96 -37.72 6.05
CA ALA A 12 -5.50 -36.66 6.94
C ALA A 12 -5.32 -35.37 6.11
N ALA A 13 -6.31 -34.48 6.19
CA ALA A 13 -6.15 -33.11 5.74
C ALA A 13 -5.12 -32.42 6.64
N VAL A 14 -3.92 -32.19 6.13
CA VAL A 14 -2.96 -31.27 6.74
C VAL A 14 -3.55 -29.87 6.57
N LEU A 15 -4.29 -29.42 7.58
CA LEU A 15 -4.62 -28.01 7.73
C LEU A 15 -3.30 -27.28 7.94
N ALA A 16 -2.82 -26.59 6.91
CA ALA A 16 -1.85 -25.53 7.08
C ALA A 16 -2.50 -24.48 7.98
N SER A 17 -2.20 -24.53 9.28
CA SER A 17 -2.52 -23.44 10.18
C SER A 17 -1.72 -22.23 9.70
N TYR A 18 -2.38 -21.31 8.98
CA TYR A 18 -1.91 -19.95 8.93
C TYR A 18 -1.81 -19.48 10.38
N GLY A 19 -0.58 -19.35 10.88
CA GLY A 19 -0.35 -18.78 12.20
C GLY A 19 -1.01 -17.42 12.23
N GLN A 20 -2.04 -17.29 13.06
CA GLN A 20 -2.55 -15.99 13.45
C GLN A 20 -1.37 -15.27 14.12
N THR A 21 -0.87 -14.23 13.47
CA THR A 21 -0.03 -13.24 14.15
C THR A 21 -0.81 -12.79 15.39
N PRO A 22 -0.19 -12.73 16.58
CA PRO A 22 -0.87 -12.27 17.78
C PRO A 22 -1.55 -10.94 17.49
N ASP A 23 -2.77 -10.75 18.02
CA ASP A 23 -3.37 -9.44 18.23
C ASP A 23 -2.42 -8.63 19.13
N ASP A 24 -1.36 -8.10 18.55
CA ASP A 24 -0.76 -6.89 19.07
C ASP A 24 -1.81 -5.83 18.81
N ASP A 25 -2.36 -5.25 19.89
CA ASP A 25 -2.99 -3.94 19.86
C ASP A 25 -2.15 -3.06 18.94
N ILE A 26 -2.57 -2.96 17.68
CA ILE A 26 -1.94 -2.09 16.70
C ILE A 26 -2.28 -0.74 17.26
N MET A 27 -1.37 -0.19 18.08
CA MET A 27 -1.53 1.13 18.66
C MET A 27 -1.87 2.01 17.50
N ASN A 28 -3.11 2.46 17.55
CA ASN A 28 -3.82 2.94 16.40
C ASN A 28 -3.30 4.38 16.30
N TYR A 29 -2.71 4.75 15.16
CA TYR A 29 -2.15 6.09 14.93
C TYR A 29 -2.62 6.59 13.57
N ARG A 30 -2.72 7.91 13.41
CA ARG A 30 -3.17 8.51 12.15
C ARG A 30 -2.21 8.14 11.01
N ARG A 31 -2.74 7.42 10.02
CA ARG A 31 -2.05 6.98 8.79
C ARG A 31 -2.70 7.62 7.57
N SER A 32 -1.88 7.95 6.58
CA SER A 32 -2.37 8.38 5.27
C SER A 32 -3.11 7.23 4.58
N SER A 33 -4.14 7.58 3.81
CA SER A 33 -4.95 6.63 3.05
C SER A 33 -4.46 6.57 1.61
N LEU A 34 -4.29 5.36 1.07
CA LEU A 34 -3.60 5.15 -0.20
C LEU A 34 -4.45 4.29 -1.14
N TYR A 35 -4.66 4.82 -2.34
CA TYR A 35 -5.23 4.09 -3.48
C TYR A 35 -4.14 3.88 -4.52
N SER A 36 -3.82 2.61 -4.79
CA SER A 36 -2.76 2.22 -5.74
C SER A 36 -3.34 1.77 -7.08
N LEU A 37 -2.95 2.50 -8.12
CA LEU A 37 -3.26 2.22 -9.52
C LEU A 37 -2.00 1.77 -10.26
N MET A 38 -2.18 0.88 -11.23
CA MET A 38 -1.16 0.52 -12.21
C MET A 38 -1.54 1.06 -13.58
N VAL A 39 -0.56 1.59 -14.30
CA VAL A 39 -0.63 1.77 -15.75
C VAL A 39 -0.09 0.51 -16.41
N ASN A 40 -0.96 -0.20 -17.10
CA ASN A 40 -0.62 -1.40 -17.84
C ASN A 40 -0.43 -1.06 -19.33
N HIS A 41 0.80 -1.17 -19.78
CA HIS A 41 1.17 -1.02 -21.18
C HIS A 41 0.98 -2.33 -21.91
N THR A 42 -0.11 -2.49 -22.66
CA THR A 42 -0.46 -3.78 -23.28
C THR A 42 0.50 -4.19 -24.39
N ASP A 43 1.28 -3.23 -24.90
CA ASP A 43 2.32 -3.41 -25.93
C ASP A 43 3.68 -3.83 -25.35
N GLN A 44 3.86 -3.83 -24.01
CA GLN A 44 5.13 -4.18 -23.38
C GLN A 44 5.30 -5.70 -23.20
N GLN A 45 6.56 -6.14 -23.17
CA GLN A 45 6.89 -7.50 -22.76
C GLN A 45 6.50 -7.72 -21.30
N PHE A 46 5.93 -8.89 -21.01
CA PHE A 46 5.47 -9.28 -19.67
C PHE A 46 4.30 -8.45 -19.12
N ALA A 47 3.52 -7.78 -19.98
CA ALA A 47 2.41 -6.92 -19.54
C ALA A 47 1.40 -7.67 -18.65
N SER A 48 0.99 -8.88 -19.04
CA SER A 48 0.02 -9.69 -18.31
C SER A 48 0.54 -10.13 -16.95
N GLU A 49 1.80 -10.55 -16.91
CA GLU A 49 2.49 -11.06 -15.73
C GLU A 49 2.79 -9.95 -14.72
N ILE A 50 3.23 -8.79 -15.19
CA ILE A 50 3.41 -7.60 -14.36
C ILE A 50 2.07 -7.15 -13.79
N LYS A 51 1.00 -7.18 -14.59
CA LYS A 51 -0.35 -6.85 -14.13
C LYS A 51 -0.84 -7.81 -13.06
N GLU A 52 -0.68 -9.11 -13.29
CA GLU A 52 -1.06 -10.14 -12.32
C GLU A 52 -0.27 -10.00 -11.01
N ALA A 53 1.05 -9.82 -11.12
CA ALA A 53 1.91 -9.54 -9.98
C ALA A 53 1.45 -8.30 -9.20
N PHE A 54 1.17 -7.18 -9.88
CA PHE A 54 0.70 -5.94 -9.24
C PHE A 54 -0.59 -6.15 -8.46
N LEU A 55 -1.56 -6.89 -9.03
CA LEU A 55 -2.84 -7.15 -8.38
C LEU A 55 -2.71 -7.98 -7.09
N GLN A 56 -1.62 -8.75 -6.95
CA GLN A 56 -1.32 -9.51 -5.74
C GLN A 56 -0.52 -8.73 -4.69
N ILE A 57 -0.04 -7.52 -5.01
CA ILE A 57 0.72 -6.69 -4.07
C ILE A 57 -0.25 -5.98 -3.12
N PRO A 58 -0.17 -6.23 -1.80
CA PRO A 58 -1.01 -5.53 -0.83
C PRO A 58 -0.56 -4.08 -0.67
N ILE A 59 -1.47 -3.22 -0.22
CA ILE A 59 -1.12 -1.88 0.25
C ILE A 59 -0.15 -2.02 1.44
N PRO A 60 0.91 -1.20 1.54
CA PRO A 60 1.82 -1.30 2.69
C PRO A 60 1.06 -1.05 4.00
N ASP A 61 1.36 -1.86 5.01
CA ASP A 61 0.71 -1.93 6.32
C ASP A 61 0.75 -0.60 7.09
N LYS A 62 1.69 0.29 6.75
CA LYS A 62 1.82 1.62 7.34
C LYS A 62 0.83 2.66 6.76
N PHE A 63 0.02 2.28 5.78
CA PHE A 63 -1.02 3.11 5.16
C PHE A 63 -2.40 2.47 5.29
N ASN A 64 -3.44 3.29 5.31
CA ASN A 64 -4.81 2.81 5.22
C ASN A 64 -5.10 2.41 3.78
N ASN A 65 -5.65 1.21 3.58
CA ASN A 65 -6.10 0.78 2.26
C ASN A 65 -7.33 1.61 1.84
N HIS A 66 -7.19 2.36 0.75
CA HIS A 66 -8.27 3.14 0.13
C HIS A 66 -8.48 2.78 -1.35
N ASP A 67 -8.09 1.57 -1.76
CA ASP A 67 -8.22 1.04 -3.13
C ASP A 67 -9.65 0.96 -3.67
N LEU A 68 -9.97 1.71 -4.71
CA LEU A 68 -11.26 1.58 -5.39
C LEU A 68 -11.30 0.31 -6.27
N SER A 69 -12.49 0.00 -6.80
CA SER A 69 -12.73 -1.23 -7.58
C SER A 69 -11.90 -1.38 -8.86
N VAL A 70 -11.36 -0.29 -9.41
CA VAL A 70 -10.53 -0.32 -10.62
C VAL A 70 -9.08 -0.11 -10.20
N LYS A 71 -8.21 -1.10 -10.36
CA LYS A 71 -6.78 -0.95 -9.98
C LYS A 71 -5.83 -0.80 -11.17
N VAL A 72 -6.33 -0.92 -12.39
CA VAL A 72 -5.51 -0.99 -13.61
C VAL A 72 -6.08 -0.08 -14.69
N LEU A 73 -5.24 0.82 -15.18
CA LEU A 73 -5.44 1.62 -16.39
C LEU A 73 -4.70 0.96 -17.54
N ASN A 74 -5.41 0.38 -18.51
CA ASN A 74 -4.78 -0.17 -19.71
C ASN A 74 -4.52 0.95 -20.72
N LEU A 75 -3.29 1.05 -21.21
CA LEU A 75 -2.91 1.94 -22.30
C LEU A 75 -2.24 1.12 -23.41
N ASP A 76 -2.66 1.40 -24.64
CA ASP A 76 -2.10 0.84 -25.87
C ASP A 76 -0.86 1.60 -26.37
N LYS A 77 -0.49 2.68 -25.66
CA LYS A 77 0.65 3.53 -25.98
C LYS A 77 1.48 3.81 -24.73
N LYS A 78 2.77 4.08 -24.96
CA LYS A 78 3.70 4.54 -23.93
C LYS A 78 3.25 5.91 -23.38
N LEU A 79 3.28 6.05 -22.05
CA LEU A 79 3.08 7.35 -21.43
C LEU A 79 4.28 8.24 -21.73
N GLU A 80 4.01 9.42 -22.29
CA GLU A 80 5.02 10.46 -22.42
C GLU A 80 5.39 11.03 -21.04
N GLY A 81 6.60 11.57 -20.92
CA GLY A 81 7.02 12.23 -19.67
C GLY A 81 7.51 11.29 -18.57
N ALA A 82 7.87 10.03 -18.87
CA ALA A 82 8.58 9.17 -17.90
C ALA A 82 9.84 9.85 -17.31
N ASN A 83 10.49 10.75 -18.07
CA ASN A 83 11.64 11.54 -17.61
C ASN A 83 11.25 12.93 -17.05
N SER A 84 9.96 13.27 -17.00
CA SER A 84 9.43 14.55 -16.54
C SER A 84 8.87 14.42 -15.13
N ASN A 85 9.04 15.46 -14.30
CA ASN A 85 8.35 15.57 -13.01
C ASN A 85 6.99 16.26 -13.13
N LYS A 86 6.61 16.69 -14.34
CA LYS A 86 5.31 17.32 -14.60
C LYS A 86 4.18 16.30 -14.53
N GLU A 87 3.01 16.82 -14.21
CA GLU A 87 1.75 16.09 -14.29
C GLU A 87 1.56 15.45 -15.68
N ASN A 88 1.09 14.21 -15.70
CA ASN A 88 0.79 13.51 -16.95
C ASN A 88 -0.70 13.69 -17.31
N PRO A 89 -1.03 14.30 -18.46
CA PRO A 89 -2.42 14.63 -18.80
C PRO A 89 -3.29 13.38 -19.02
N VAL A 90 -2.73 12.28 -19.53
CA VAL A 90 -3.48 11.02 -19.74
C VAL A 90 -3.93 10.42 -18.42
N ILE A 91 -3.04 10.43 -17.42
CA ILE A 91 -3.37 9.96 -16.06
C ILE A 91 -4.44 10.87 -15.45
N THR A 92 -4.23 12.20 -15.51
CA THR A 92 -5.18 13.17 -14.94
C THR A 92 -6.55 13.09 -15.58
N GLU A 93 -6.63 12.95 -16.90
CA GLU A 93 -7.88 12.76 -17.63
C GLU A 93 -8.58 11.47 -17.20
N PHE A 94 -7.85 10.36 -17.08
CA PHE A 94 -8.42 9.10 -16.58
C PHE A 94 -9.01 9.26 -15.17
N LEU A 95 -8.28 9.87 -14.25
CA LEU A 95 -8.72 10.08 -12.87
C LEU A 95 -9.99 10.96 -12.82
N ASN A 96 -10.05 12.01 -13.63
CA ASN A 96 -11.19 12.92 -13.73
C ASN A 96 -12.42 12.26 -14.37
N ASN A 97 -12.25 11.60 -15.52
CA ASN A 97 -13.34 10.94 -16.26
C ASN A 97 -13.98 9.83 -15.44
N ASN A 98 -13.18 9.13 -14.61
CA ASN A 98 -13.66 8.09 -13.70
C ASN A 98 -14.12 8.62 -12.34
N LYS A 99 -14.16 9.95 -12.18
CA LYS A 99 -14.61 10.67 -10.98
C LYS A 99 -13.94 10.14 -9.70
N VAL A 100 -12.64 9.82 -9.79
CA VAL A 100 -11.91 9.14 -8.70
C VAL A 100 -11.98 9.93 -7.40
N ALA A 101 -11.81 11.25 -7.44
CA ALA A 101 -11.89 12.11 -6.26
C ALA A 101 -13.20 11.92 -5.47
N SER A 102 -14.36 12.01 -6.14
CA SER A 102 -15.66 11.79 -5.49
C SER A 102 -15.83 10.39 -4.92
N ARG A 103 -15.23 9.38 -5.56
CA ARG A 103 -15.29 7.98 -5.09
C ARG A 103 -14.45 7.76 -3.84
N LEU A 104 -13.32 8.48 -3.71
CA LEU A 104 -12.50 8.47 -2.50
C LEU A 104 -13.26 9.11 -1.33
N VAL A 105 -13.97 10.22 -1.58
CA VAL A 105 -14.86 10.85 -0.60
C VAL A 105 -15.98 9.89 -0.21
N ALA A 106 -16.71 9.32 -1.17
CA ALA A 106 -17.78 8.38 -0.90
C ALA A 106 -17.33 7.20 -0.02
N ARG A 107 -16.11 6.68 -0.24
CA ARG A 107 -15.55 5.60 0.58
C ARG A 107 -15.28 6.01 2.03
N TRP A 108 -14.85 7.24 2.30
CA TRP A 108 -14.64 7.72 3.67
C TRP A 108 -15.91 7.70 4.51
N PHE A 109 -17.06 7.87 3.86
CA PHE A 109 -18.36 7.93 4.51
C PHE A 109 -19.19 6.67 4.26
N ASN A 110 -18.54 5.59 3.82
CA ASN A 110 -19.18 4.31 3.48
C ASN A 110 -20.44 4.47 2.63
N ARG A 111 -20.45 5.47 1.74
CA ARG A 111 -21.66 5.94 1.09
C ARG A 111 -22.23 4.86 0.18
N ASP A 112 -23.48 4.49 0.41
CA ASP A 112 -24.20 3.58 -0.46
C ASP A 112 -24.51 4.23 -1.81
N SER A 113 -24.15 3.55 -2.91
CA SER A 113 -24.29 4.11 -4.25
C SER A 113 -25.74 4.18 -4.75
N TYR A 114 -26.67 3.42 -4.16
CA TYR A 114 -28.06 3.33 -4.61
C TYR A 114 -28.97 4.29 -3.84
N THR A 115 -28.78 4.39 -2.53
CA THR A 115 -29.59 5.17 -1.59
C THR A 115 -28.94 6.50 -1.24
N GLY A 116 -27.61 6.60 -1.34
CA GLY A 116 -26.85 7.78 -0.91
C GLY A 116 -26.65 7.88 0.59
N ASP A 117 -27.05 6.84 1.34
CA ASP A 117 -26.88 6.76 2.78
C ASP A 117 -25.39 6.72 3.16
N CYS A 118 -25.01 7.44 4.20
CA CYS A 118 -23.64 7.61 4.66
C CYS A 118 -23.52 7.27 6.15
N ASP A 119 -22.33 6.83 6.56
CA ASP A 119 -21.95 6.72 7.97
C ASP A 119 -20.57 7.33 8.23
N MET A 120 -20.14 7.32 9.49
CA MET A 120 -18.86 7.88 9.94
C MET A 120 -17.87 6.82 10.43
N GLU A 121 -18.15 5.54 10.27
CA GLU A 121 -17.38 4.46 10.91
C GLU A 121 -15.93 4.47 10.46
N THR A 122 -15.68 4.61 9.15
CA THR A 122 -14.31 4.68 8.61
C THR A 122 -13.54 5.91 9.13
N VAL A 123 -14.22 7.05 9.35
CA VAL A 123 -13.60 8.25 9.92
C VAL A 123 -13.28 8.05 11.39
N LYS A 124 -14.18 7.44 12.17
CA LYS A 124 -13.95 7.13 13.59
C LYS A 124 -12.80 6.16 13.77
N GLU A 125 -12.82 5.06 13.04
CA GLU A 125 -11.82 3.99 13.09
C GLU A 125 -10.41 4.52 12.82
N ARG A 126 -10.25 5.33 11.78
CA ARG A 126 -8.92 5.84 11.35
C ARG A 126 -8.50 7.13 12.05
N GLY A 127 -9.47 7.92 12.52
CA GLY A 127 -9.26 9.16 13.26
C GLY A 127 -8.98 8.96 14.75
N LEU A 128 -9.24 7.74 15.25
CA LEU A 128 -9.05 7.31 16.64
C LEU A 128 -9.94 8.06 17.62
N TYR A 129 -11.12 8.46 17.15
CA TYR A 129 -12.06 9.16 18.00
C TYR A 129 -12.64 8.19 19.02
N ASN A 130 -12.82 8.67 20.25
CA ASN A 130 -13.64 7.97 21.22
C ASN A 130 -15.08 7.93 20.67
N ALA A 131 -15.48 6.75 20.15
CA ALA A 131 -16.77 6.54 19.51
C ALA A 131 -17.94 7.03 20.39
N THR A 132 -17.85 6.81 21.71
CA THR A 132 -18.92 7.20 22.64
C THR A 132 -19.08 8.72 22.76
N GLU A 133 -18.00 9.48 22.79
CA GLU A 133 -18.09 10.95 22.88
C GLU A 133 -18.44 11.56 21.53
N PHE A 134 -17.88 11.01 20.45
CA PHE A 134 -18.19 11.43 19.09
C PHE A 134 -19.67 11.22 18.75
N ASP A 135 -20.24 10.07 19.10
CA ASP A 135 -21.65 9.75 18.87
C ASP A 135 -22.58 10.66 19.67
N LYS A 136 -22.21 11.03 20.91
CA LYS A 136 -22.99 12.00 21.71
C LYS A 136 -23.01 13.39 21.06
N GLN A 137 -21.88 13.86 20.54
CA GLN A 137 -21.80 15.18 19.90
C GLN A 137 -22.55 15.21 18.56
N LEU A 138 -22.47 14.10 17.79
CA LEU A 138 -23.21 13.90 16.55
C LEU A 138 -24.73 13.86 16.79
N ALA A 139 -25.19 13.02 17.73
CA ALA A 139 -26.61 12.85 18.05
C ALA A 139 -27.29 14.13 18.55
N ARG A 140 -26.51 15.08 19.08
CA ARG A 140 -27.01 16.38 19.52
C ARG A 140 -27.25 17.37 18.37
N HIS A 141 -26.89 17.02 17.13
CA HIS A 141 -26.96 17.88 15.93
C HIS A 141 -26.47 19.32 16.20
N SER A 142 -25.50 19.45 17.09
CA SER A 142 -25.05 20.77 17.53
C SER A 142 -24.10 21.36 16.50
N ALA A 143 -24.09 22.68 16.36
CA ALA A 143 -23.10 23.38 15.52
C ALA A 143 -21.66 23.01 15.93
N ARG A 144 -21.44 22.76 17.23
CA ARG A 144 -20.17 22.28 17.77
C ARG A 144 -19.82 20.87 17.30
N GLY A 145 -20.78 19.95 17.27
CA GLY A 145 -20.59 18.60 16.73
C GLY A 145 -20.17 18.66 15.26
N MET A 146 -20.89 19.42 14.43
CA MET A 146 -20.54 19.58 13.01
C MET A 146 -19.16 20.21 12.78
N ALA A 147 -18.76 21.19 13.59
CA ALA A 147 -17.42 21.77 13.53
C ALA A 147 -16.33 20.74 13.89
N MET A 148 -16.56 19.94 14.96
CA MET A 148 -15.65 18.85 15.30
C MET A 148 -15.52 17.81 14.17
N LEU A 149 -16.59 17.49 13.44
CA LEU A 149 -16.54 16.59 12.29
C LEU A 149 -15.72 17.15 11.12
N GLN A 150 -15.85 18.46 10.88
CA GLN A 150 -15.13 19.15 9.82
C GLN A 150 -13.63 19.13 10.11
N ASP A 151 -13.22 19.55 11.31
CA ASP A 151 -11.82 19.60 11.73
C ASP A 151 -11.21 18.18 11.80
N ALA A 152 -11.96 17.24 12.37
CA ALA A 152 -11.57 15.83 12.49
C ALA A 152 -11.34 15.16 11.12
N GLY A 153 -12.22 15.46 10.17
CA GLY A 153 -12.18 14.94 8.82
C GLY A 153 -11.17 15.65 7.94
N GLU A 154 -10.89 16.93 8.15
CA GLU A 154 -9.97 17.71 7.30
C GLU A 154 -8.56 17.11 7.27
N ASP A 155 -7.95 16.91 8.44
CA ASP A 155 -6.60 16.33 8.57
C ASP A 155 -6.54 14.90 8.03
N LEU A 156 -7.58 14.11 8.26
CA LEU A 156 -7.56 12.68 7.95
C LEU A 156 -7.91 12.40 6.48
N ILE A 157 -9.00 12.98 5.99
CA ILE A 157 -9.50 12.81 4.61
C ILE A 157 -8.57 13.55 3.65
N GLY A 158 -8.06 14.72 4.03
CA GLY A 158 -7.06 15.46 3.26
C GLY A 158 -5.76 14.68 3.06
N ASN A 159 -5.42 13.74 3.93
CA ASN A 159 -4.30 12.81 3.79
C ASN A 159 -4.69 11.53 3.02
N THR A 160 -5.46 11.69 1.95
CA THR A 160 -5.81 10.64 1.00
C THR A 160 -5.05 10.83 -0.30
N PHE A 161 -4.29 9.83 -0.70
CA PHE A 161 -3.42 9.86 -1.87
C PHE A 161 -3.79 8.79 -2.88
N VAL A 162 -3.59 9.14 -4.15
CA VAL A 162 -3.63 8.20 -5.27
C VAL A 162 -2.22 8.10 -5.81
N VAL A 163 -1.66 6.88 -5.82
CA VAL A 163 -0.40 6.58 -6.48
C VAL A 163 -0.68 5.86 -7.78
N VAL A 164 -0.17 6.40 -8.88
CA VAL A 164 -0.32 5.80 -10.21
C VAL A 164 1.05 5.29 -10.64
N ASN A 165 1.20 3.98 -10.70
CA ASN A 165 2.46 3.29 -10.97
C ASN A 165 2.55 2.93 -12.46
N ASP A 166 3.38 3.65 -13.21
CA ASP A 166 3.82 3.24 -14.55
C ASP A 166 4.97 2.24 -14.41
N ILE A 167 4.65 0.96 -14.55
CA ILE A 167 5.60 -0.15 -14.41
C ILE A 167 6.12 -0.54 -15.78
N ARG A 168 7.44 -0.39 -15.97
CA ARG A 168 8.15 -0.71 -17.21
C ARG A 168 9.10 -1.87 -16.99
N TYR A 169 8.99 -2.88 -17.85
CA TYR A 169 10.03 -3.90 -17.96
C TYR A 169 11.37 -3.29 -18.45
N ILE A 170 12.47 -3.74 -17.84
CA ILE A 170 13.84 -3.49 -18.28
C ILE A 170 14.57 -4.82 -18.38
N ASP A 171 15.07 -5.12 -19.58
CA ASP A 171 16.02 -6.21 -19.78
C ASP A 171 17.42 -5.76 -19.39
N LYS A 172 18.00 -6.39 -18.37
CA LYS A 172 19.40 -6.20 -17.96
C LYS A 172 20.33 -7.33 -18.41
N SER A 173 19.84 -8.31 -19.15
CA SER A 173 20.66 -9.37 -19.70
C SER A 173 21.50 -8.84 -20.87
N LYS A 174 22.73 -9.33 -21.05
CA LYS A 174 23.65 -8.89 -22.11
C LYS A 174 23.35 -9.51 -23.49
N GLY A 175 22.10 -9.90 -23.82
CA GLY A 175 21.77 -10.40 -25.17
C GLY A 175 20.31 -10.82 -25.41
N SER A 176 19.79 -10.56 -26.61
CA SER A 176 18.35 -10.71 -26.94
C SER A 176 17.82 -12.16 -26.97
N LYS A 177 18.70 -13.17 -26.96
CA LYS A 177 18.30 -14.59 -26.97
C LYS A 177 17.66 -15.02 -25.64
N VAL A 178 18.03 -14.35 -24.56
CA VAL A 178 17.63 -14.64 -23.18
C VAL A 178 16.16 -14.26 -22.94
N VAL A 179 15.74 -13.11 -23.45
CA VAL A 179 14.36 -12.58 -23.33
C VAL A 179 13.31 -13.47 -24.00
N GLY A 180 13.63 -14.02 -25.17
CA GLY A 180 12.70 -14.85 -25.93
C GLY A 180 12.34 -16.17 -25.23
N SER A 181 13.24 -16.69 -24.39
CA SER A 181 13.01 -17.91 -23.62
C SER A 181 12.10 -17.65 -22.42
N ILE A 182 12.32 -16.56 -21.68
CA ILE A 182 11.48 -16.15 -20.54
C ILE A 182 10.04 -15.93 -20.97
N PHE A 183 9.84 -15.19 -22.08
CA PHE A 183 8.51 -14.85 -22.57
C PHE A 183 7.67 -16.09 -22.93
N LYS A 184 8.29 -17.12 -23.50
CA LYS A 184 7.60 -18.37 -23.83
C LYS A 184 7.11 -19.09 -22.57
N VAL A 185 7.93 -19.15 -21.53
CA VAL A 185 7.60 -19.84 -20.28
C VAL A 185 6.49 -19.10 -19.54
N LEU A 186 6.64 -17.79 -19.38
CA LEU A 186 5.65 -16.97 -18.71
C LEU A 186 4.29 -16.98 -19.45
N GLY A 187 4.31 -16.91 -20.79
CA GLY A 187 3.10 -17.05 -21.59
C GLY A 187 2.39 -18.39 -21.42
N GLN A 188 3.13 -19.50 -21.27
CA GLN A 188 2.55 -20.83 -21.01
C GLN A 188 1.96 -20.94 -19.60
N VAL A 189 2.63 -20.39 -18.59
CA VAL A 189 2.13 -20.40 -17.20
C VAL A 189 0.86 -19.53 -17.10
N ALA A 190 0.88 -18.32 -17.67
CA ALA A 190 -0.29 -17.46 -17.70
C ALA A 190 -1.48 -18.12 -18.44
N ALA A 191 -1.23 -18.84 -19.53
CA ALA A 191 -2.27 -19.60 -20.25
C ALA A 191 -2.92 -20.69 -19.37
N ALA A 192 -2.12 -21.42 -18.60
CA ALA A 192 -2.60 -22.44 -17.66
C ALA A 192 -3.44 -21.84 -16.52
N TYR A 193 -3.06 -20.67 -15.99
CA TYR A 193 -3.82 -19.97 -14.94
C TYR A 193 -5.10 -19.29 -15.48
N THR A 194 -5.13 -18.91 -16.76
CA THR A 194 -6.28 -18.24 -17.40
C THR A 194 -7.24 -19.21 -18.10
N GLY A 195 -6.97 -20.52 -18.06
CA GLY A 195 -7.83 -21.55 -18.64
C GLY A 195 -7.79 -21.62 -20.17
N SER A 196 -6.71 -21.16 -20.80
CA SER A 196 -6.51 -21.27 -22.25
C SER A 196 -5.63 -22.48 -22.58
N ASP A 197 -6.19 -23.43 -23.33
CA ASP A 197 -5.54 -24.69 -23.70
C ASP A 197 -4.33 -24.47 -24.63
N SER A 198 -3.13 -24.39 -24.05
CA SER A 198 -1.87 -24.52 -24.78
C SER A 198 -0.83 -25.24 -23.92
N TYR A 199 -0.96 -26.57 -23.86
CA TYR A 199 -0.04 -27.43 -23.12
C TYR A 199 1.04 -27.98 -24.06
N LYS A 200 2.27 -27.46 -23.97
CA LYS A 200 3.49 -28.15 -24.45
C LYS A 200 4.70 -27.86 -23.56
N SER A 201 5.08 -28.90 -22.82
CA SER A 201 6.43 -29.25 -22.33
C SER A 201 7.32 -28.12 -21.81
N ILE A 202 7.19 -27.82 -20.52
CA ILE A 202 8.12 -26.99 -19.73
C ILE A 202 9.41 -27.75 -19.37
N GLY A 203 9.45 -29.08 -19.55
CA GLY A 203 10.43 -29.98 -18.94
C GLY A 203 11.89 -29.90 -19.42
N ASP A 204 12.17 -29.42 -20.64
CA ASP A 204 13.51 -29.62 -21.23
C ASP A 204 14.50 -28.45 -21.05
N ASN A 205 14.10 -27.29 -20.49
CA ASN A 205 14.93 -26.06 -20.50
C ASN A 205 15.00 -25.28 -19.16
N LEU A 206 14.64 -25.87 -18.03
CA LEU A 206 14.52 -25.15 -16.73
C LEU A 206 15.79 -24.35 -16.30
N GLY A 207 16.99 -24.89 -16.53
CA GLY A 207 18.25 -24.19 -16.18
C GLY A 207 18.50 -22.91 -17.00
N ASP A 208 18.19 -22.93 -18.29
CA ASP A 208 18.31 -21.76 -19.18
C ASP A 208 17.24 -20.68 -18.86
N ILE A 209 16.10 -21.11 -18.30
CA ILE A 209 14.99 -20.25 -17.88
C ILE A 209 15.34 -19.48 -16.60
N ALA A 210 16.00 -20.12 -15.65
CA ALA A 210 16.44 -19.47 -14.43
C ALA A 210 17.54 -18.43 -14.66
N GLU A 211 18.51 -18.75 -15.51
CA GLU A 211 19.58 -17.81 -15.86
C GLU A 211 19.04 -16.60 -16.62
N SER A 212 18.00 -16.80 -17.42
CA SER A 212 17.37 -15.72 -18.17
C SER A 212 16.55 -14.76 -17.29
N LEU A 213 15.82 -15.29 -16.31
CA LEU A 213 15.06 -14.48 -15.34
C LEU A 213 15.93 -13.61 -14.43
N LYS A 214 17.21 -13.94 -14.22
CA LYS A 214 18.16 -13.09 -13.46
C LYS A 214 18.34 -11.68 -14.07
N GLY A 215 18.03 -11.51 -15.35
CA GLY A 215 18.03 -10.20 -16.03
C GLY A 215 16.74 -9.39 -15.88
N PHE A 216 15.66 -9.99 -15.35
CA PHE A 216 14.37 -9.33 -15.22
C PHE A 216 14.44 -8.22 -14.16
N SER A 217 14.18 -6.99 -14.61
CA SER A 217 14.08 -5.82 -13.75
C SER A 217 12.87 -5.02 -14.18
N VAL A 218 12.29 -4.28 -13.24
CA VAL A 218 11.29 -3.26 -13.55
C VAL A 218 11.80 -1.90 -13.13
N LYS A 219 11.31 -0.87 -13.80
CA LYS A 219 11.42 0.52 -13.37
C LYS A 219 10.02 1.09 -13.24
N ILE A 220 9.75 1.68 -12.08
CA ILE A 220 8.43 2.18 -11.74
C ILE A 220 8.51 3.70 -11.59
N ASN A 221 7.74 4.40 -12.41
CA ASN A 221 7.45 5.82 -12.21
C ASN A 221 6.13 5.92 -11.44
N THR A 222 6.18 6.45 -10.22
CA THR A 222 4.98 6.63 -9.38
C THR A 222 4.58 8.09 -9.36
N PHE A 223 3.45 8.39 -9.99
CA PHE A 223 2.83 9.70 -9.98
C PHE A 223 1.93 9.82 -8.75
N LEU A 224 2.12 10.88 -7.98
CA LEU A 224 1.42 11.12 -6.72
C LEU A 224 0.37 12.22 -6.89
N TYR A 225 -0.85 11.89 -6.51
CA TYR A 225 -1.97 12.82 -6.42
C TYR A 225 -2.54 12.81 -5.00
N ARG A 226 -3.07 13.95 -4.56
CA ARG A 226 -3.73 14.12 -3.25
C ARG A 226 -5.18 14.54 -3.45
N LEU A 227 -6.09 14.02 -2.63
CA LEU A 227 -7.47 14.51 -2.58
C LEU A 227 -7.48 15.98 -2.15
N ASP A 228 -8.08 16.84 -2.97
CA ASP A 228 -8.27 18.25 -2.63
C ASP A 228 -9.49 18.37 -1.70
N TRP A 229 -9.26 18.06 -0.43
CA TRP A 229 -10.24 18.16 0.64
C TRP A 229 -9.87 19.35 1.53
N ASN A 230 -10.61 20.44 1.36
CA ASN A 230 -10.42 21.70 2.06
C ASN A 230 -11.71 22.09 2.81
N PRO A 231 -11.68 23.09 3.72
CA PRO A 231 -12.83 23.46 4.54
C PRO A 231 -14.09 23.78 3.75
N GLU A 232 -13.96 24.38 2.56
CA GLU A 232 -15.11 24.69 1.70
C GLU A 232 -15.75 23.42 1.13
N GLN A 233 -14.93 22.47 0.65
CA GLN A 233 -15.42 21.18 0.17
C GLN A 233 -16.02 20.34 1.30
N ALA A 234 -15.39 20.33 2.47
CA ALA A 234 -15.91 19.65 3.65
C ALA A 234 -17.26 20.22 4.07
N LYS A 235 -17.37 21.55 4.15
CA LYS A 235 -18.62 22.24 4.48
C LYS A 235 -19.72 21.89 3.47
N LEU A 236 -19.43 22.01 2.17
CA LEU A 236 -20.38 21.65 1.11
C LEU A 236 -20.85 20.19 1.28
N PHE A 237 -19.92 19.27 1.54
CA PHE A 237 -20.28 17.86 1.70
C PHE A 237 -21.17 17.62 2.91
N TYR A 238 -20.72 18.01 4.10
CA TYR A 238 -21.48 17.75 5.33
C TYR A 238 -22.82 18.49 5.36
N GLN A 239 -22.88 19.71 4.81
CA GLN A 239 -24.11 20.49 4.83
C GLN A 239 -25.10 20.07 3.75
N ASP A 240 -24.65 19.69 2.55
CA ASP A 240 -25.56 19.54 1.40
C ASP A 240 -25.59 18.14 0.80
N GLN A 241 -24.67 17.24 1.16
CA GLN A 241 -24.44 15.98 0.43
C GLN A 241 -24.34 14.73 1.32
N TYR A 242 -23.99 14.89 2.59
CA TYR A 242 -24.02 13.83 3.59
C TYR A 242 -25.49 13.47 3.90
N GLY A 243 -25.92 12.29 3.46
CA GLY A 243 -27.28 11.79 3.65
C GLY A 243 -27.33 10.70 4.72
N VAL A 244 -28.38 10.70 5.52
CA VAL A 244 -28.72 9.65 6.49
C VAL A 244 -30.16 9.22 6.19
N ASP A 245 -30.48 7.95 6.42
CA ASP A 245 -31.80 7.36 6.17
C ASP A 245 -32.24 7.51 4.69
N ALA A 246 -31.28 7.38 3.77
CA ALA A 246 -31.51 7.47 2.32
C ALA A 246 -32.12 8.82 1.85
N ASP A 247 -31.66 9.95 2.40
CA ASP A 247 -32.06 11.30 1.95
C ASP A 247 -31.77 11.51 0.45
N VAL A 248 -32.86 11.56 -0.34
CA VAL A 248 -32.82 11.69 -1.80
C VAL A 248 -32.21 13.04 -2.24
N VAL A 249 -32.46 14.12 -1.50
CA VAL A 249 -31.95 15.46 -1.86
C VAL A 249 -30.44 15.51 -1.67
N LYS A 250 -29.93 15.00 -0.54
CA LYS A 250 -28.48 14.89 -0.28
C LYS A 250 -27.81 13.98 -1.30
N LYS A 251 -28.44 12.84 -1.61
CA LYS A 251 -27.95 11.93 -2.65
C LYS A 251 -27.80 12.65 -4.00
N GLU A 252 -28.84 13.33 -4.47
CA GLU A 252 -28.82 14.05 -5.76
C GLU A 252 -27.82 15.20 -5.78
N ASN A 253 -27.69 15.94 -4.67
CA ASN A 253 -26.68 16.97 -4.51
C ASN A 253 -25.27 16.42 -4.68
N PHE A 254 -24.97 15.28 -4.05
CA PHE A 254 -23.69 14.61 -4.23
C PHE A 254 -23.49 14.20 -5.69
N GLU A 255 -24.46 13.51 -6.30
CA GLU A 255 -24.34 13.01 -7.69
C GLU A 255 -24.07 14.14 -8.70
N ARG A 256 -24.75 15.30 -8.56
CA ARG A 256 -24.50 16.48 -9.39
C ARG A 256 -23.13 17.09 -9.15
N ALA A 257 -22.64 17.07 -7.91
CA ALA A 257 -21.38 17.66 -7.52
C ALA A 257 -20.16 16.72 -7.67
N ARG A 258 -20.33 15.47 -8.10
CA ARG A 258 -19.21 14.51 -8.21
C ARG A 258 -18.04 15.02 -9.05
N SER A 259 -18.34 15.81 -10.07
CA SER A 259 -17.32 16.41 -10.93
C SER A 259 -16.62 17.61 -10.30
N ASN A 260 -17.03 18.11 -9.12
CA ASN A 260 -16.42 19.23 -8.43
C ASN A 260 -15.27 18.80 -7.51
N TYR A 261 -15.27 17.54 -7.05
CA TYR A 261 -14.15 17.00 -6.30
C TYR A 261 -12.93 16.82 -7.21
N ARG A 262 -11.75 17.18 -6.69
CA ARG A 262 -10.50 17.18 -7.45
C ARG A 262 -9.41 16.37 -6.77
N LEU A 263 -8.47 15.93 -7.59
CA LEU A 263 -7.17 15.45 -7.17
C LEU A 263 -6.13 16.50 -7.58
N LYS A 264 -5.26 16.88 -6.65
CA LYS A 264 -4.11 17.75 -6.90
C LYS A 264 -2.89 16.88 -7.18
N TYR A 265 -2.23 17.11 -8.31
CA TYR A 265 -0.93 16.49 -8.57
C TYR A 265 0.11 17.06 -7.60
N ILE A 266 0.85 16.18 -6.93
CA ILE A 266 1.86 16.53 -5.93
C ILE A 266 3.26 16.38 -6.50
N GLY A 267 3.50 15.31 -7.26
CA GLY A 267 4.82 15.05 -7.83
C GLY A 267 4.99 13.61 -8.29
N LYS A 268 6.24 13.22 -8.49
CA LYS A 268 6.61 11.90 -8.98
C LYS A 268 7.87 11.39 -8.29
N VAL A 269 7.93 10.10 -8.02
CA VAL A 269 9.17 9.39 -7.67
C VAL A 269 9.45 8.29 -8.69
N GLU A 270 10.71 7.88 -8.79
CA GLU A 270 11.14 6.85 -9.72
C GLU A 270 12.07 5.86 -9.04
N SER A 271 11.78 4.56 -9.20
CA SER A 271 12.60 3.51 -8.63
C SER A 271 13.95 3.49 -9.33
N LYS A 272 15.02 3.11 -8.62
CA LYS A 272 16.35 3.00 -9.23
C LYS A 272 16.44 1.89 -10.27
N GLY A 273 15.41 1.04 -10.35
CA GLY A 273 15.36 -0.12 -11.23
C GLY A 273 16.53 -1.05 -10.93
N GLY A 274 16.79 -1.33 -9.65
CA GLY A 274 17.90 -2.17 -9.19
C GLY A 274 17.75 -3.64 -9.58
N THR A 275 18.85 -4.40 -9.56
CA THR A 275 18.79 -5.85 -9.82
C THR A 275 18.21 -6.56 -8.60
N THR A 276 17.20 -7.40 -8.80
CA THR A 276 16.56 -8.19 -7.73
C THR A 276 17.23 -9.56 -7.63
N SER A 277 17.55 -10.00 -6.41
CA SER A 277 17.97 -11.39 -6.16
C SER A 277 16.76 -12.32 -6.28
N PHE A 278 16.92 -13.44 -6.99
CA PHE A 278 15.91 -14.51 -7.06
C PHE A 278 16.33 -15.76 -6.28
N MET A 279 17.37 -15.66 -5.45
CA MET A 279 17.72 -16.71 -4.49
C MET A 279 16.50 -17.01 -3.59
N GLY A 280 16.27 -18.28 -3.29
CA GLY A 280 15.12 -18.74 -2.53
C GLY A 280 13.83 -18.96 -3.34
N ILE A 281 13.80 -18.62 -4.62
CA ILE A 281 12.68 -18.94 -5.54
C ILE A 281 13.09 -20.14 -6.41
N LYS A 282 12.19 -21.11 -6.58
CA LYS A 282 12.42 -22.22 -7.50
C LYS A 282 12.36 -21.74 -8.95
N GLU A 283 13.19 -22.33 -9.79
CA GLU A 283 13.36 -21.93 -11.19
C GLU A 283 12.08 -22.09 -12.04
N ASP A 284 11.16 -22.95 -11.61
CA ASP A 284 9.85 -23.21 -12.21
C ASP A 284 8.74 -22.26 -11.74
N GLU A 285 9.05 -21.24 -10.94
CA GLU A 285 8.09 -20.24 -10.43
C GLU A 285 8.32 -18.83 -11.01
N PRO A 286 8.23 -18.63 -12.34
CA PRO A 286 8.63 -17.38 -12.99
C PRO A 286 7.71 -16.20 -12.63
N ILE A 287 6.42 -16.43 -12.35
CA ILE A 287 5.48 -15.40 -11.86
C ILE A 287 5.91 -14.89 -10.49
N MET A 288 6.49 -15.73 -9.64
CA MET A 288 6.98 -15.33 -8.33
C MET A 288 8.20 -14.41 -8.43
N MET A 289 9.07 -14.63 -9.42
CA MET A 289 10.19 -13.73 -9.71
C MET A 289 9.69 -12.35 -10.17
N VAL A 290 8.71 -12.31 -11.09
CA VAL A 290 8.08 -11.05 -11.53
C VAL A 290 7.45 -10.32 -10.33
N ARG A 291 6.69 -11.02 -9.50
CA ARG A 291 6.09 -10.47 -8.28
C ARG A 291 7.14 -9.91 -7.33
N LYS A 292 8.24 -10.63 -7.09
CA LYS A 292 9.33 -10.16 -6.21
C LYS A 292 9.97 -8.88 -6.74
N ALA A 293 10.25 -8.81 -8.04
CA ALA A 293 10.83 -7.62 -8.65
C ALA A 293 9.85 -6.41 -8.60
N CYS A 294 8.57 -6.63 -8.91
CA CYS A 294 7.54 -5.59 -8.83
C CYS A 294 7.36 -5.08 -7.40
N GLN A 295 7.22 -5.98 -6.41
CA GLN A 295 6.99 -5.59 -5.03
C GLN A 295 8.17 -4.82 -4.45
N ARG A 296 9.41 -5.26 -4.69
CA ARG A 296 10.61 -4.54 -4.23
C ARG A 296 10.75 -3.16 -4.85
N ALA A 297 10.38 -2.99 -6.13
CA ALA A 297 10.41 -1.69 -6.77
C ALA A 297 9.30 -0.74 -6.26
N ILE A 298 8.11 -1.27 -5.92
CA ILE A 298 7.06 -0.50 -5.27
C ILE A 298 7.48 -0.08 -3.86
N ASP A 299 8.06 -0.99 -3.08
CA ASP A 299 8.57 -0.71 -1.74
C ASP A 299 9.63 0.41 -1.79
N GLU A 300 10.56 0.38 -2.77
CA GLU A 300 11.53 1.46 -2.98
C GLU A 300 10.86 2.81 -3.27
N ASN A 301 9.86 2.86 -4.15
CA ASN A 301 9.13 4.10 -4.43
C ASN A 301 8.39 4.60 -3.20
N VAL A 302 7.79 3.72 -2.40
CA VAL A 302 7.13 4.10 -1.14
C VAL A 302 8.14 4.67 -0.14
N VAL A 303 9.37 4.16 -0.08
CA VAL A 303 10.46 4.76 0.71
C VAL A 303 10.86 6.14 0.19
N ASP A 304 10.94 6.32 -1.12
CA ASP A 304 11.26 7.62 -1.71
C ASP A 304 10.13 8.64 -1.47
N LEU A 305 8.86 8.21 -1.48
CA LEU A 305 7.72 9.03 -1.06
C LEU A 305 7.82 9.41 0.43
N GLN A 306 8.13 8.47 1.31
CA GLN A 306 8.33 8.71 2.75
C GLN A 306 9.39 9.78 3.02
N ARG A 307 10.46 9.80 2.22
CA ARG A 307 11.54 10.78 2.36
C ARG A 307 11.20 12.14 1.76
N SER A 308 10.41 12.15 0.69
CA SER A 308 10.08 13.37 -0.05
C SER A 308 8.89 14.13 0.55
N TYR A 309 7.97 13.43 1.22
CA TYR A 309 6.71 14.00 1.71
C TYR A 309 6.46 13.61 3.17
N GLU A 310 6.23 14.60 4.04
CA GLU A 310 6.06 14.36 5.49
C GLU A 310 4.83 13.48 5.79
N GLU A 311 3.76 13.65 5.01
CA GLU A 311 2.51 12.89 5.16
C GLU A 311 2.68 11.39 4.85
N PHE A 312 3.76 11.01 4.18
CA PHE A 312 4.10 9.62 3.93
C PHE A 312 4.99 9.01 5.03
N ARG A 313 5.66 9.83 5.84
CA ARG A 313 6.60 9.34 6.87
C ARG A 313 5.89 8.39 7.81
N THR A 314 6.38 7.16 7.83
CA THR A 314 5.80 6.11 8.66
C THR A 314 6.08 6.41 10.12
N LYS A 315 5.03 6.32 10.93
CA LYS A 315 5.13 6.25 12.39
C LYS A 315 5.04 4.77 12.77
N THR A 316 5.78 4.33 13.76
CA THR A 316 5.69 2.94 14.27
C THR A 316 5.85 2.95 15.78
N PRO A 317 5.04 2.22 16.56
CA PRO A 317 5.24 2.14 18.01
C PRO A 317 6.49 1.35 18.38
N LEU A 318 7.14 1.75 19.47
CA LEU A 318 8.13 0.93 20.17
C LEU A 318 7.43 -0.30 20.75
N LEU A 319 7.93 -1.48 20.41
CA LEU A 319 7.50 -2.76 20.95
C LEU A 319 8.05 -2.98 22.37
N SER A 320 9.30 -2.58 22.60
CA SER A 320 9.97 -2.65 23.90
C SER A 320 10.92 -1.48 24.10
N ALA A 321 11.19 -1.14 25.36
CA ALA A 321 12.16 -0.12 25.76
C ALA A 321 13.56 -0.70 26.07
N GLU A 322 13.62 -1.96 26.50
CA GLU A 322 14.87 -2.67 26.82
C GLU A 322 14.82 -4.11 26.28
N PRO A 323 15.50 -4.42 25.17
CA PRO A 323 16.12 -3.48 24.23
C PRO A 323 15.08 -2.60 23.51
N LEU A 324 15.50 -1.49 22.90
CA LEU A 324 14.60 -0.67 22.07
C LEU A 324 14.29 -1.41 20.76
N THR A 325 13.04 -1.77 20.52
CA THR A 325 12.64 -2.50 19.30
C THR A 325 11.37 -1.94 18.68
N ALA A 326 11.21 -2.10 17.37
CA ALA A 326 10.00 -1.73 16.65
C ALA A 326 9.78 -2.58 15.38
N TYR A 327 8.51 -2.77 15.00
CA TYR A 327 8.10 -3.45 13.76
C TYR A 327 8.29 -2.55 12.52
N ILE A 328 9.54 -2.26 12.22
CA ILE A 328 9.98 -1.49 11.06
C ILE A 328 11.29 -2.09 10.54
N GLY A 329 11.49 -2.14 9.23
CA GLY A 329 12.63 -2.80 8.61
C GLY A 329 13.02 -2.18 7.27
N MET A 330 13.81 -2.94 6.50
CA MET A 330 14.36 -2.50 5.22
C MET A 330 13.29 -2.17 4.17
N LYS A 331 12.10 -2.77 4.24
CA LYS A 331 10.94 -2.45 3.40
C LYS A 331 10.48 -0.99 3.60
N GLU A 332 10.56 -0.48 4.82
CA GLU A 332 10.27 0.92 5.15
C GLU A 332 11.52 1.82 5.01
N GLY A 333 12.62 1.30 4.47
CA GLY A 333 13.83 2.08 4.18
C GLY A 333 14.84 2.18 5.32
N VAL A 334 14.62 1.44 6.43
CA VAL A 334 15.54 1.40 7.57
C VAL A 334 16.92 0.94 7.10
N ASN A 335 17.94 1.73 7.45
CA ASN A 335 19.33 1.36 7.24
C ASN A 335 20.19 1.85 8.41
N ALA A 336 21.46 1.44 8.46
CA ALA A 336 22.38 1.78 9.55
C ALA A 336 22.60 3.29 9.75
N LYS A 337 22.34 4.11 8.73
CA LYS A 337 22.48 5.58 8.79
C LYS A 337 21.17 6.29 9.15
N SER A 338 20.04 5.60 9.12
CA SER A 338 18.74 6.17 9.52
C SER A 338 18.79 6.63 10.96
N LYS A 339 18.09 7.73 11.25
CA LYS A 339 17.84 8.22 12.61
C LYS A 339 16.36 8.38 12.78
N TYR A 340 15.86 8.08 13.97
CA TYR A 340 14.45 8.21 14.30
C TYR A 340 14.31 9.13 15.50
N GLU A 341 13.30 10.00 15.46
CA GLU A 341 12.82 10.67 16.65
C GLU A 341 11.83 9.76 17.38
N VAL A 342 11.86 9.80 18.71
CA VAL A 342 10.86 9.17 19.56
C VAL A 342 9.84 10.23 19.96
N LEU A 343 8.56 9.92 19.77
CA LEU A 343 7.42 10.79 19.94
C LEU A 343 6.50 10.25 21.02
N GLU A 344 6.18 11.09 21.99
CA GLU A 344 5.13 10.87 22.97
C GLU A 344 3.81 11.45 22.46
N VAL A 345 2.72 10.69 22.63
CA VAL A 345 1.37 11.12 22.25
C VAL A 345 0.73 11.82 23.44
N VAL A 346 0.32 13.07 23.26
CA VAL A 346 -0.38 13.87 24.26
C VAL A 346 -1.81 14.11 23.78
N GLU A 347 -2.79 13.71 24.59
CA GLU A 347 -4.20 14.02 24.35
C GLU A 347 -4.50 15.47 24.71
N MET A 348 -5.19 16.16 23.81
CA MET A 348 -5.61 17.55 23.94
C MET A 348 -7.05 17.62 24.49
N GLU A 349 -7.48 18.78 24.97
CA GLU A 349 -8.81 18.98 25.58
C GLU A 349 -10.00 18.64 24.65
N ASP A 350 -9.79 18.70 23.33
CA ASP A 350 -10.77 18.38 22.31
C ASP A 350 -10.80 16.89 21.91
N GLY A 351 -9.99 16.05 22.58
CA GLY A 351 -9.82 14.63 22.29
C GLY A 351 -8.88 14.34 21.10
N SER A 352 -8.21 15.37 20.55
CA SER A 352 -7.18 15.18 19.52
C SER A 352 -5.82 14.83 20.14
N HIS A 353 -4.88 14.34 19.32
CA HIS A 353 -3.55 13.93 19.78
C HIS A 353 -2.44 14.80 19.17
N LYS A 354 -1.52 15.27 20.02
CA LYS A 354 -0.28 15.96 19.63
C LYS A 354 0.93 15.04 19.84
N TYR A 355 1.93 15.16 18.96
CA TYR A 355 3.16 14.39 19.05
C TYR A 355 4.31 15.28 19.54
N ASN A 356 4.90 14.94 20.70
CA ASN A 356 6.05 15.65 21.26
C ASN A 356 7.32 14.81 21.15
N LYS A 357 8.41 15.39 20.65
CA LYS A 357 9.71 14.71 20.57
C LYS A 357 10.34 14.58 21.95
N VAL A 358 10.68 13.35 22.35
CA VAL A 358 11.28 13.02 23.65
C VAL A 358 12.69 12.42 23.55
N GLY A 359 13.15 12.07 22.35
CA GLY A 359 14.52 11.58 22.13
C GLY A 359 14.81 11.20 20.68
N GLU A 360 15.98 10.60 20.47
CA GLU A 360 16.42 10.07 19.19
C GLU A 360 17.02 8.68 19.33
N ILE A 361 16.76 7.82 18.36
CA ILE A 361 17.27 6.44 18.31
C ILE A 361 17.85 6.12 16.94
N GLN A 362 18.74 5.13 16.87
CA GLN A 362 19.39 4.67 15.64
C GLN A 362 19.39 3.14 15.55
N PRO A 363 19.13 2.55 14.37
CA PRO A 363 19.21 1.10 14.18
C PRO A 363 20.60 0.55 14.51
N ILE A 364 20.67 -0.64 15.10
CA ILE A 364 21.92 -1.35 15.38
C ILE A 364 22.28 -2.22 14.17
N VAL A 365 23.52 -2.08 13.68
CA VAL A 365 24.04 -2.89 12.56
C VAL A 365 23.97 -4.38 12.91
N GLY A 366 23.47 -5.19 11.97
CA GLY A 366 23.25 -6.63 12.17
C GLY A 366 21.96 -7.00 12.90
N GLN A 367 21.21 -6.00 13.41
CA GLN A 367 19.90 -6.18 14.05
C GLN A 367 18.81 -5.36 13.36
N ILE A 368 18.98 -5.13 12.05
CA ILE A 368 17.98 -4.48 11.20
C ILE A 368 17.15 -5.57 10.55
N TRP A 369 15.84 -5.51 10.72
CA TRP A 369 14.93 -6.47 10.14
C TRP A 369 14.85 -6.30 8.62
N ASP A 370 15.14 -7.37 7.89
CA ASP A 370 14.87 -7.42 6.46
C ASP A 370 13.48 -8.02 6.22
N ASN A 371 12.48 -7.15 6.27
CA ASN A 371 11.07 -7.48 6.03
C ASN A 371 10.66 -7.30 4.57
N ARG A 372 11.61 -7.23 3.64
CA ARG A 372 11.31 -7.17 2.21
C ARG A 372 10.73 -8.49 1.75
N PHE A 373 9.90 -8.45 0.71
CA PHE A 373 9.31 -9.66 0.15
C PHE A 373 10.39 -10.69 -0.23
N MET A 374 10.19 -11.94 0.22
CA MET A 374 11.08 -13.09 0.04
C MET A 374 12.49 -12.96 0.68
N ALA A 375 12.66 -12.09 1.68
CA ALA A 375 13.96 -11.89 2.35
C ALA A 375 14.37 -13.07 3.25
N ALA A 376 13.43 -13.72 3.92
CA ALA A 376 13.72 -14.89 4.76
C ALA A 376 14.11 -16.10 3.89
N GLU A 377 13.35 -16.34 2.83
CA GLU A 377 13.50 -17.42 1.87
C GLU A 377 14.83 -17.33 1.10
N GLU A 378 15.33 -16.11 0.86
CA GLU A 378 16.64 -15.91 0.23
C GLU A 378 17.82 -15.98 1.21
N GLY A 379 17.56 -16.20 2.50
CA GLY A 379 18.58 -16.20 3.54
C GLY A 379 19.26 -14.84 3.72
N ALA A 380 18.54 -13.74 3.45
CA ALA A 380 19.08 -12.40 3.60
C ALA A 380 19.47 -12.11 5.06
N VAL A 381 20.53 -11.33 5.25
CA VAL A 381 20.93 -10.87 6.58
C VAL A 381 19.77 -10.07 7.20
N GLY A 382 19.27 -10.54 8.33
CA GLY A 382 18.12 -9.93 9.02
C GLY A 382 16.75 -10.45 8.56
N GLY A 383 16.68 -11.36 7.58
CA GLY A 383 15.41 -11.91 7.07
C GLY A 383 14.65 -12.76 8.08
N ASN A 384 15.35 -13.40 9.02
CA ASN A 384 14.76 -14.20 10.10
C ASN A 384 14.48 -13.39 11.39
N LEU A 385 14.74 -12.08 11.38
CA LEU A 385 14.35 -11.21 12.49
C LEU A 385 12.83 -10.94 12.40
N SER A 386 12.26 -10.40 13.49
CA SER A 386 10.85 -9.98 13.52
C SER A 386 10.69 -8.48 13.78
N TYR A 387 11.77 -7.78 14.11
CA TYR A 387 11.80 -6.35 14.44
C TYR A 387 13.22 -5.79 14.28
N THR A 388 13.33 -4.47 14.13
CA THR A 388 14.63 -3.79 14.20
C THR A 388 14.93 -3.41 15.64
N THR A 389 16.18 -3.64 16.07
CA THR A 389 16.70 -3.16 17.35
C THR A 389 17.41 -1.83 17.19
N PHE A 390 17.19 -0.92 18.13
CA PHE A 390 17.74 0.42 18.15
C PHE A 390 18.62 0.66 19.38
N LYS A 391 19.52 1.62 19.26
CA LYS A 391 20.23 2.26 20.36
C LYS A 391 19.73 3.69 20.55
N ALA A 392 19.68 4.15 21.79
CA ALA A 392 19.41 5.56 22.08
C ALA A 392 20.61 6.43 21.64
N ILE A 393 20.32 7.54 20.96
CA ILE A 393 21.27 8.64 20.73
C ILE A 393 21.09 9.72 21.81
N SER A 394 19.84 10.05 22.11
CA SER A 394 19.46 11.06 23.10
C SER A 394 18.07 10.77 23.67
N GLY A 395 17.72 11.40 24.80
CA GLY A 395 16.48 11.12 25.53
C GLY A 395 16.65 9.98 26.54
N LYS A 396 15.64 9.83 27.42
CA LYS A 396 15.57 8.81 28.46
C LYS A 396 14.11 8.45 28.73
N ASN A 397 13.86 7.36 29.44
CA ASN A 397 12.53 6.90 29.84
C ASN A 397 11.61 6.57 28.64
N PHE A 398 12.17 5.94 27.60
CA PHE A 398 11.33 5.41 26.52
C PHE A 398 10.43 4.31 27.05
N ALA A 399 9.22 4.22 26.50
CA ALA A 399 8.22 3.23 26.90
C ALA A 399 7.63 2.52 25.67
N LYS A 400 7.12 1.31 25.89
CA LYS A 400 6.31 0.59 24.90
C LYS A 400 5.13 1.48 24.48
N GLY A 401 4.85 1.53 23.18
CA GLY A 401 3.77 2.32 22.60
C GLY A 401 4.16 3.75 22.18
N MET A 402 5.30 4.30 22.61
CA MET A 402 5.80 5.56 22.05
C MET A 402 6.09 5.40 20.56
N LEU A 403 5.78 6.42 19.75
CA LEU A 403 5.95 6.32 18.30
C LEU A 403 7.35 6.73 17.86
N ILE A 404 7.87 6.10 16.82
CA ILE A 404 9.11 6.49 16.17
C ILE A 404 8.82 6.96 14.74
N ARG A 405 9.53 8.00 14.30
CA ARG A 405 9.43 8.55 12.93
C ARG A 405 10.83 8.84 12.39
N GLU A 406 11.10 8.49 11.13
CA GLU A 406 12.43 8.73 10.53
C GLU A 406 12.69 10.25 10.43
N ILE A 407 13.89 10.67 10.84
CA ILE A 407 14.39 12.03 10.68
C ILE A 407 15.03 12.10 9.29
N THR A 408 14.29 12.68 8.34
CA THR A 408 14.76 12.93 6.98
C THR A 408 15.36 14.34 6.91
N LYS A 409 16.50 14.47 6.22
CA LYS A 409 17.17 15.76 6.05
C LYS A 409 16.58 16.59 4.92
#